data_AF-A0A7K2P0N5-F1
#
_entry.id   AF-A0A7K2P0N5-F1
#
_cell.length_a   1.000
_cell.length_b   1.000
_cell.length_c   1.000
_cell.angle_alpha   90.00
_cell.angle_beta   90.00
_cell.angle_gamma   90.00
#
_symmetry.space_group_name_H-M   'P 1'
#
loop_
_entity.id
_entity.type
_entity.pdbx_description
1 polymer ?
#
loop_
_entity_poly.entity_id
_entity_poly.type
_entity_poly.pdbx_seq_one_letter_code
_entity_poly.pdbx_strand_id
1 'polypeptide(L)' 'MLLLALDTATPAVTVALHDGTDVIASSSQVDARRHGELLLPAVDRVLA' A
#
# COMPACT_ATOMS: atom_id res chain seq x y z
N MET A 1 -5.96 -4.10 -16.42
CA MET A 1 -4.76 -4.83 -15.97
C MET A 1 -4.52 -4.41 -14.54
N LEU A 2 -4.38 -5.35 -13.61
CA LEU A 2 -4.18 -5.01 -12.20
C LEU A 2 -2.73 -4.57 -11.96
N LEU A 3 -2.56 -3.43 -11.29
CA LEU A 3 -1.28 -2.88 -10.84
C LEU A 3 -1.31 -2.67 -9.33
N LEU A 4 -0.32 -3.22 -8.64
CA LEU A 4 -0.10 -3.01 -7.21
C LEU A 4 1.11 -2.10 -7.02
N ALA A 5 0.89 -0.92 -6.42
CA ALA A 5 1.93 0.06 -6.13
C ALA A 5 2.25 0.06 -4.63
N LEU A 6 3.54 0.24 -4.31
CA LEU A 6 4.09 0.18 -2.95
C LEU A 6 5.09 1.33 -2.81
N ASP A 7 5.00 2.11 -1.73
CA ASP A 7 6.01 3.12 -1.38
C ASP A 7 6.38 3.03 0.10
N THR A 8 7.69 2.93 0.36
CA THR A 8 8.32 2.95 1.68
C THR A 8 9.52 3.88 1.73
N ALA A 9 9.65 4.80 0.76
CA ALA A 9 10.78 5.74 0.68
C ALA A 9 10.69 6.87 1.71
N THR A 10 9.56 6.99 2.41
CA THR A 10 9.30 7.95 3.48
C THR A 10 8.87 7.22 4.76
N PRO A 11 8.67 7.92 5.89
CA PRO A 11 8.03 7.31 7.06
C PRO A 11 6.62 6.77 6.84
N ALA A 12 5.98 7.10 5.72
CA ALA A 12 4.71 6.54 5.32
C ALA A 12 4.89 5.23 4.54
N VAL A 13 4.18 4.19 4.95
CA VAL A 13 3.97 2.98 4.17
C VAL A 13 2.67 3.16 3.40
N THR A 14 2.76 3.14 2.07
CA THR A 14 1.60 3.31 1.20
C THR A 14 1.47 2.13 0.25
N VAL A 15 0.25 1.64 0.07
CA VAL A 15 -0.10 0.59 -0.89
C VAL A 15 -1.35 1.01 -1.64
N ALA A 16 -1.38 0.80 -2.96
CA ALA A 16 -2.55 1.07 -3.79
C ALA A 16 -2.75 0.00 -4.87
N LEU A 17 -4.00 -0.36 -5.13
CA LEU A 17 -4.42 -1.26 -6.20
C LEU A 17 -5.13 -0.45 -7.29
N HIS A 18 -4.68 -0.60 -8.53
CA HIS A 18 -5.21 0.09 -9.70
C HIS A 18 -5.66 -0.93 -10.77
N ASP A 19 -6.82 -0.72 -11.39
CA ASP A 19 -7.40 -1.68 -12.35
C ASP A 19 -7.08 -1.42 -13.82
N GLY A 20 -6.45 -0.27 -14.08
CA GLY A 20 -6.10 0.23 -15.40
C GLY A 20 -6.83 1.53 -15.75
N THR A 21 -7.82 1.92 -14.96
CA THR A 21 -8.55 3.18 -15.09
C THR A 21 -8.51 3.97 -13.78
N ASP A 22 -8.75 3.32 -12.64
CA ASP A 22 -8.83 3.98 -11.34
C ASP A 22 -8.07 3.23 -10.23
N VAL A 23 -7.77 3.94 -9.15
CA VAL A 23 -7.33 3.34 -7.88
C VAL A 23 -8.56 2.77 -7.18
N ILE A 24 -8.64 1.45 -7.09
CA ILE A 24 -9.80 0.73 -6.54
C ILE A 24 -9.65 0.42 -5.04
N ALA A 25 -8.43 0.46 -4.50
CA ALA A 25 -8.17 0.37 -3.07
C ALA A 25 -6.84 1.06 -2.73
N SER A 26 -6.75 1.66 -1.55
CA SER A 26 -5.48 2.19 -1.02
C SER A 26 -5.41 2.14 0.50
N SER A 27 -4.18 2.06 1.01
CA SER A 27 -3.85 2.12 2.44
C SER A 27 -2.61 2.99 2.62
N SER A 28 -2.64 3.89 3.59
CA SER A 28 -1.46 4.69 3.98
C SER A 28 -1.37 4.77 5.50
N GLN A 29 -0.17 4.54 6.02
CA GLN A 29 0.10 4.62 7.45
C GLN A 29 1.49 5.19 7.71
N VAL A 30 1.57 6.20 8.58
CA VAL A 30 2.83 6.85 8.94
C VAL A 30 3.39 6.22 10.21
N ASP A 31 4.48 5.47 10.08
CA ASP A 31 5.29 5.01 11.20
C ASP A 31 6.72 4.70 10.72
N ALA A 32 7.66 5.59 11.07
CA ALA A 32 9.04 5.55 10.59
C ALA A 32 9.81 4.26 10.96
N ARG A 33 9.36 3.51 11.97
CA ARG A 33 10.11 2.37 12.52
C ARG A 33 9.51 1.02 12.17
N ARG A 34 8.28 1.00 11.65
CA ARG A 34 7.49 -0.22 11.49
C ARG A 34 7.22 -0.59 10.04
N HIS A 35 8.01 -0.09 9.09
CA HIS A 35 7.78 -0.37 7.67
C HIS A 35 7.76 -1.89 7.37
N GLY A 36 8.61 -2.68 8.01
CA GLY A 36 8.63 -4.14 7.89
C GLY A 36 7.38 -4.84 8.45
N GLU A 37 6.76 -4.27 9.48
CA GLU A 37 5.52 -4.81 10.08
C GLU A 37 4.27 -4.34 9.35
N LEU A 38 4.31 -3.17 8.72
CA LEU A 38 3.12 -2.51 8.15
C LEU A 38 2.86 -2.86 6.69
N LEU A 39 3.89 -3.21 5.92
CA LEU A 39 3.76 -3.40 4.47
C LEU A 39 2.80 -4.54 4.11
N LEU A 40 3.05 -5.76 4.60
CA LEU A 40 2.20 -6.91 4.24
C LEU A 40 0.75 -6.78 4.73
N PRO A 41 0.47 -6.29 5.95
CA PRO A 41 -0.91 -5.98 6.35
C PRO A 41 -1.58 -4.89 5.52
N ALA A 42 -0.81 -3.93 4.96
CA ALA A 42 -1.37 -2.95 4.03
C ALA A 42 -1.69 -3.59 2.66
N VAL A 43 -0.85 -4.52 2.19
CA VAL A 43 -1.13 -5.32 0.97
C VAL A 43 -2.39 -6.17 1.16
N ASP A 44 -2.51 -6.87 2.28
CA ASP A 44 -3.68 -7.70 2.59
C ASP A 44 -4.97 -6.87 2.56
N ARG A 45 -4.97 -5.69 3.19
CA ARG A 45 -6.12 -4.77 3.20
C ARG A 45 -6.58 -4.29 1.82
N VAL A 46 -5.68 -4.16 0.85
CA VAL A 46 -6.07 -3.70 -0.50
C VAL A 46 -6.42 -4.85 -1.46
N LEU A 47 -6.14 -6.09 -1.07
CA LEU A 47 -6.44 -7.29 -1.87
C LEU A 47 -7.65 -8.09 -1.35
N ALA A 48 -8.11 -7.82 -0.13
CA ALA A 48 -9.32 -8.40 0.47
C ALA A 48 -10.60 -7.83 -0.16
#